data_AF-A0A7C5U464-F1
#
_entry.id   AF-A0A7C5U464-F1
#
_cell.length_a   1.000
_cell.length_b   1.000
_cell.length_c   1.000
_cell.angle_alpha   90.00
_cell.angle_beta   90.00
_cell.angle_gamma   90.00
#
_symmetry.space_group_name_H-M   'P 1'
#
loop_
_entity.id
_entity.type
_entity.pdbx_description
1 polymer ?
#
loop_
_entity_poly.entity_id
_entity_poly.type
_entity_poly.pdbx_seq_one_letter_code
_entity_poly.pdbx_strand_id
1 'polypeptide(L)'
;MKGGVEDLEKKLQQKEYRKERQQRYLIKRSELDESLEEVFDQKTLLSLYDLLNTGKLRQVMGVISAGKESRIYHGISGDGVEAAVKIYLVSSAEFKRNRLQYVVDDPRFKSIPGDFRKFIYLWSRREYANLVEAFEAGVAVPKPLAQKENILVMQFLGEKGMRYPLLVEESFEYDELENILRHVVENLRKLYHGAELVHGDLSEYNIIVAKDLKAYIIDLAQAVKTSHPLARQLLEKGTSTLCNFFNKHGLKCEPDYILQEIVGKGDCK
;
A
#
# COMPACT_ATOMS: atom_id res chain seq x y z
N MET A 1 21.15 -2.69 48.99
CA MET A 1 19.83 -2.02 49.02
C MET A 1 19.52 -1.14 47.80
N LYS A 2 20.50 -0.70 46.98
CA LYS A 2 20.24 0.18 45.82
C LYS A 2 19.46 -0.45 44.65
N GLY A 3 19.62 -1.76 44.38
CA GLY A 3 18.95 -2.41 43.24
C GLY A 3 17.44 -2.67 43.40
N GLY A 4 16.90 -2.63 44.63
CA GLY A 4 15.46 -2.85 44.86
C GLY A 4 14.59 -1.64 44.57
N VAL A 5 15.17 -0.43 44.66
CA VAL A 5 14.47 0.85 44.43
C VAL A 5 14.36 1.13 42.93
N GLU A 6 15.44 0.94 42.16
CA GLU A 6 15.42 1.07 40.69
C GLU A 6 14.43 0.10 40.02
N ASP A 7 14.32 -1.13 40.55
CA ASP A 7 13.40 -2.13 40.00
C ASP A 7 11.93 -1.82 40.34
N LEU A 8 11.69 -1.12 41.45
CA LEU A 8 10.37 -0.60 41.83
C LEU A 8 9.98 0.61 40.97
N GLU A 9 10.91 1.53 40.74
CA GLU A 9 10.71 2.72 39.89
C GLU A 9 10.39 2.33 38.44
N LYS A 10 11.12 1.36 37.88
CA LYS A 10 10.82 0.81 36.54
C LYS A 10 9.42 0.19 36.47
N LYS A 11 8.98 -0.53 37.52
CA LYS A 11 7.64 -1.11 37.59
C LYS A 11 6.56 -0.03 37.72
N LEU A 12 6.82 1.03 38.48
CA LEU A 12 5.91 2.17 38.61
C LEU A 12 5.75 2.90 37.27
N GLN A 13 6.86 3.24 36.60
CA GLN A 13 6.83 3.87 35.28
C GLN A 13 6.09 3.01 34.24
N GLN A 14 6.31 1.70 34.24
CA GLN A 14 5.56 0.80 33.34
C GLN A 14 4.06 0.79 33.65
N LYS A 15 3.68 0.89 34.93
CA LYS A 15 2.27 0.90 35.36
C LYS A 15 1.59 2.22 35.01
N GLU A 16 2.27 3.35 35.20
CA GLU A 16 1.81 4.67 34.78
C GLU A 16 1.68 4.76 33.26
N TYR A 17 2.69 4.30 32.51
CA TYR A 17 2.62 4.22 31.06
C TYR A 17 1.44 3.36 30.55
N ARG A 18 1.15 2.24 31.21
CA ARG A 18 -0.02 1.41 30.90
C ARG A 18 -1.34 2.14 31.19
N LYS A 19 -1.44 2.85 32.32
CA LYS A 19 -2.62 3.63 32.68
C LYS A 19 -2.85 4.78 31.71
N GLU A 20 -1.81 5.53 31.36
CA GLU A 20 -1.90 6.60 30.36
C GLU A 20 -2.33 6.06 29.00
N ARG A 21 -1.77 4.91 28.56
CA ARG A 21 -2.22 4.26 27.33
C ARG A 21 -3.69 3.83 27.39
N GLN A 22 -4.15 3.28 28.50
CA GLN A 22 -5.56 2.91 28.68
C GLN A 22 -6.47 4.14 28.69
N GLN A 23 -6.06 5.23 29.33
CA GLN A 23 -6.85 6.45 29.39
C GLN A 23 -6.94 7.13 28.02
N ARG A 24 -5.82 7.17 27.27
CA ARG A 24 -5.79 7.61 25.86
C ARG A 24 -6.65 6.72 24.97
N TYR A 25 -6.65 5.41 25.21
CA TYR A 25 -7.51 4.47 24.50
C TYR A 25 -8.99 4.81 24.75
N LEU A 26 -9.40 4.99 26.00
CA LEU A 26 -10.79 5.25 26.39
C LEU A 26 -11.33 6.59 25.85
N ILE A 27 -10.52 7.65 25.86
CA ILE A 27 -10.92 8.97 25.33
C ILE A 27 -11.14 8.87 23.82
N LYS A 28 -10.19 8.30 23.10
CA LYS A 28 -10.25 8.25 21.64
C LYS A 28 -11.25 7.21 21.12
N ARG A 29 -11.63 6.24 21.98
CA ARG A 29 -12.76 5.33 21.77
C ARG A 29 -14.05 6.09 21.45
N SER A 30 -14.23 7.28 22.02
CA SER A 30 -15.40 8.12 21.75
C SER A 30 -15.30 8.94 20.45
N GLU A 31 -14.12 9.01 19.83
CA GLU A 31 -13.84 9.83 18.63
C GLU A 31 -13.86 9.00 17.32
N LEU A 32 -13.70 7.68 17.40
CA LEU A 32 -13.82 6.77 16.25
C LEU A 32 -15.24 6.21 16.14
N ASP A 33 -15.66 5.91 14.91
CA ASP A 33 -16.90 5.19 14.65
C ASP A 33 -16.86 3.79 15.29
N GLU A 34 -17.93 3.41 16.00
CA GLU A 34 -18.08 2.09 16.65
C GLU A 34 -17.85 0.94 15.65
N SER A 35 -18.19 1.16 14.36
CA SER A 35 -17.96 0.19 13.29
C SER A 35 -16.47 -0.12 13.04
N LEU A 36 -15.57 0.82 13.34
CA LEU A 36 -14.11 0.63 13.24
C LEU A 36 -13.59 -0.22 14.40
N GLU A 37 -14.16 -0.03 15.59
CA GLU A 37 -13.69 -0.71 16.81
C GLU A 37 -14.03 -2.21 16.80
N GLU A 38 -15.19 -2.58 16.26
CA GLU A 38 -15.58 -3.99 16.15
C GLU A 38 -14.64 -4.79 15.23
N VAL A 39 -13.99 -4.12 14.30
CA VAL A 39 -13.23 -4.75 13.22
C VAL A 39 -11.75 -4.89 13.55
N PHE A 40 -11.21 -4.04 14.43
CA PHE A 40 -9.77 -3.96 14.70
C PHE A 40 -9.38 -4.34 16.12
N ASP A 41 -8.20 -4.95 16.23
CA ASP A 41 -7.63 -5.23 17.54
C ASP A 41 -7.11 -3.97 18.24
N GLN A 42 -6.94 -4.09 19.56
CA GLN A 42 -6.51 -2.99 20.42
C GLN A 42 -5.18 -2.34 19.97
N LYS A 43 -4.25 -3.12 19.40
CA LYS A 43 -2.95 -2.59 18.95
C LYS A 43 -3.09 -1.73 17.69
N THR A 44 -3.90 -2.18 16.74
CA THR A 44 -4.21 -1.41 15.52
C THR A 44 -4.89 -0.09 15.88
N LEU A 45 -5.88 -0.12 16.79
CA LEU A 45 -6.54 1.09 17.29
C LEU A 45 -5.53 2.04 17.94
N LEU A 46 -4.63 1.54 18.80
CA LEU A 46 -3.59 2.36 19.42
C LEU A 46 -2.62 2.98 18.40
N SER A 47 -2.30 2.28 17.32
CA SER A 47 -1.49 2.82 16.22
C SER A 47 -2.22 3.90 15.43
N LEU A 48 -3.53 3.73 15.19
CA LEU A 48 -4.36 4.75 14.54
C LEU A 48 -4.46 6.01 15.41
N TYR A 49 -4.65 5.81 16.71
CA TYR A 49 -4.65 6.84 17.73
C TYR A 49 -3.32 7.60 17.83
N ASP A 50 -2.19 6.95 17.61
CA ASP A 50 -0.89 7.63 17.52
C ASP A 50 -0.83 8.54 16.28
N LEU A 51 -1.33 8.08 15.13
CA LEU A 51 -1.36 8.89 13.90
C LEU A 51 -2.23 10.13 14.04
N LEU A 52 -3.38 10.02 14.71
CA LEU A 52 -4.26 11.14 15.02
C LEU A 52 -3.58 12.15 15.94
N ASN A 53 -3.00 11.68 17.05
CA ASN A 53 -2.36 12.57 18.04
C ASN A 53 -1.10 13.26 17.55
N THR A 54 -0.35 12.61 16.66
CA THR A 54 0.86 13.20 16.07
C THR A 54 0.54 14.14 14.91
N GLY A 55 -0.74 14.37 14.61
CA GLY A 55 -1.19 15.22 13.53
C GLY A 55 -0.84 14.67 12.14
N LYS A 56 -0.59 13.36 12.01
CA LYS A 56 -0.37 12.70 10.70
C LYS A 56 -1.70 12.39 10.01
N LEU A 57 -2.74 12.11 10.82
CA LEU A 57 -4.13 12.05 10.42
C LEU A 57 -4.92 13.04 11.28
N ARG A 58 -6.00 13.61 10.72
CA ARG A 58 -6.99 14.39 11.48
C ARG A 58 -8.26 13.60 11.73
N GLN A 59 -8.66 12.78 10.76
CA GLN A 59 -9.91 12.03 10.81
C GLN A 59 -9.79 10.73 10.01
N VAL A 60 -10.50 9.70 10.47
CA VAL A 60 -10.80 8.49 9.70
C VAL A 60 -12.32 8.38 9.62
N MET A 61 -12.82 8.10 8.43
CA MET A 61 -14.23 8.04 8.06
C MET A 61 -14.55 6.63 7.53
N GLY A 62 -15.65 6.51 6.78
CA GLY A 62 -16.17 5.24 6.28
C GLY A 62 -15.21 4.40 5.42
N VAL A 63 -15.54 3.12 5.33
CA VAL A 63 -14.84 2.13 4.50
C VAL A 63 -15.01 2.49 3.02
N ILE A 64 -13.89 2.58 2.30
CA ILE A 64 -13.86 2.69 0.83
C ILE A 64 -13.89 1.30 0.20
N SER A 65 -13.11 0.38 0.74
CA SER A 65 -12.98 -0.98 0.21
C SER A 65 -12.59 -1.96 1.31
N ALA A 66 -13.13 -3.17 1.23
CA ALA A 66 -12.84 -4.27 2.14
C ALA A 66 -12.27 -5.45 1.33
N GLY A 67 -10.97 -5.71 1.49
CA GLY A 67 -10.29 -6.85 0.92
C GLY A 67 -10.05 -7.96 1.95
N LYS A 68 -9.61 -9.13 1.46
CA LYS A 68 -9.21 -10.25 2.31
C LYS A 68 -8.00 -9.94 3.20
N GLU A 69 -7.16 -8.99 2.77
CA GLU A 69 -5.85 -8.73 3.34
C GLU A 69 -5.74 -7.37 4.05
N SER A 70 -6.56 -6.41 3.62
CA SER A 70 -6.59 -5.08 4.19
C SER A 70 -7.95 -4.44 4.00
N ARG A 71 -8.23 -3.40 4.79
CA ARG A 71 -9.36 -2.51 4.60
C ARG A 71 -8.83 -1.11 4.30
N ILE A 72 -9.51 -0.41 3.40
CA ILE A 72 -9.19 0.95 3.01
C ILE A 72 -10.29 1.86 3.54
N TYR A 73 -9.90 2.90 4.27
CA TYR A 73 -10.81 3.90 4.83
C TYR A 73 -10.54 5.26 4.22
N HIS A 74 -11.59 6.04 4.06
CA HIS A 74 -11.45 7.46 3.75
C HIS A 74 -10.99 8.19 5.02
N GLY A 75 -10.14 9.19 4.88
CA GLY A 75 -9.65 9.98 6.00
C GLY A 75 -9.20 11.35 5.55
N ILE A 76 -8.81 12.19 6.52
CA ILE A 76 -8.21 13.49 6.29
C ILE A 76 -6.80 13.46 6.86
N SER A 77 -5.79 13.77 6.04
CA SER A 77 -4.40 13.85 6.48
C SER A 77 -4.13 15.06 7.36
N GLY A 78 -2.96 15.07 8.01
CA GLY A 78 -2.50 16.14 8.88
C GLY A 78 -2.55 17.55 8.28
N ASP A 79 -2.34 17.66 6.97
CA ASP A 79 -2.39 18.89 6.18
C ASP A 79 -3.81 19.28 5.72
N GLY A 80 -4.82 18.44 5.98
CA GLY A 80 -6.22 18.74 5.66
C GLY A 80 -6.68 18.26 4.28
N VAL A 81 -5.88 17.44 3.60
CA VAL A 81 -6.21 16.85 2.30
C VAL A 81 -6.87 15.47 2.48
N GLU A 82 -7.68 15.03 1.52
CA GLU A 82 -8.25 13.68 1.52
C GLU A 82 -7.14 12.61 1.46
N ALA A 83 -7.27 11.60 2.32
CA ALA A 83 -6.32 10.50 2.48
C ALA A 83 -7.02 9.14 2.43
N ALA A 84 -6.33 8.15 1.88
CA ALA A 84 -6.68 6.74 2.01
C ALA A 84 -5.86 6.13 3.16
N VAL A 85 -6.55 5.47 4.09
CA VAL A 85 -5.96 4.77 5.23
C VAL A 85 -6.10 3.26 5.01
N LYS A 86 -5.01 2.63 4.57
CA LYS A 86 -4.92 1.18 4.36
C LYS A 86 -4.49 0.51 5.66
N ILE A 87 -5.36 -0.33 6.21
CA ILE A 87 -5.13 -1.08 7.44
C ILE A 87 -5.04 -2.57 7.11
N TYR A 88 -3.86 -3.15 7.27
CA TYR A 88 -3.62 -4.56 7.05
C TYR A 88 -4.22 -5.43 8.17
N LEU A 89 -4.89 -6.52 7.78
CA LEU A 89 -5.56 -7.43 8.71
C LEU A 89 -4.56 -8.40 9.36
N VAL A 90 -4.56 -8.44 10.69
CA VAL A 90 -3.62 -9.24 11.49
C VAL A 90 -4.16 -10.65 11.83
N SER A 91 -5.35 -11.01 11.31
CA SER A 91 -6.05 -12.27 11.61
C SER A 91 -6.14 -13.25 10.44
N SER A 92 -5.72 -12.89 9.22
CA SER A 92 -5.87 -13.74 8.03
C SER A 92 -4.75 -14.79 7.92
N ALA A 93 -5.05 -16.06 8.20
CA ALA A 93 -4.09 -17.17 8.10
C ALA A 93 -3.62 -17.47 6.66
N GLU A 94 -4.39 -17.08 5.65
CA GLU A 94 -4.08 -17.26 4.21
C GLU A 94 -2.90 -16.37 3.77
N PHE A 95 -2.61 -15.29 4.51
CA PHE A 95 -1.65 -14.24 4.17
C PHE A 95 -0.17 -14.67 4.27
N LYS A 96 0.20 -15.63 5.14
CA LYS A 96 1.63 -15.97 5.36
C LYS A 96 2.27 -16.75 4.22
N ARG A 97 1.58 -17.75 3.66
CA ARG A 97 2.24 -18.78 2.83
C ARG A 97 2.61 -18.29 1.44
N ASN A 98 1.75 -17.49 0.80
CA ASN A 98 1.94 -17.10 -0.61
C ASN A 98 2.84 -15.87 -0.80
N ARG A 99 3.22 -15.21 0.30
CA ARG A 99 3.87 -13.89 0.28
C ARG A 99 5.35 -13.93 0.67
N LEU A 100 5.82 -15.02 1.29
CA LEU A 100 7.24 -15.22 1.64
C LEU A 100 8.16 -15.09 0.42
N GLN A 101 7.76 -15.64 -0.72
CA GLN A 101 8.57 -15.64 -1.95
C GLN A 101 8.95 -14.24 -2.45
N TYR A 102 8.17 -13.21 -2.10
CA TYR A 102 8.46 -11.83 -2.51
C TYR A 102 9.42 -11.12 -1.54
N VAL A 103 9.61 -11.64 -0.32
CA VAL A 103 10.40 -10.99 0.77
C VAL A 103 11.74 -11.66 0.99
N VAL A 104 11.89 -12.94 0.68
CA VAL A 104 13.09 -13.74 1.01
C VAL A 104 14.38 -13.13 0.46
N ASP A 105 14.36 -12.42 -0.66
CA ASP A 105 15.55 -11.83 -1.28
C ASP A 105 15.55 -10.30 -1.35
N ASP A 106 14.71 -9.63 -0.54
CA ASP A 106 14.73 -8.16 -0.47
C ASP A 106 15.81 -7.69 0.54
N PRO A 107 16.91 -7.07 0.08
CA PRO A 107 18.05 -6.72 0.93
C PRO A 107 17.70 -5.69 2.01
N ARG A 108 16.57 -4.99 1.87
CA ARG A 108 16.06 -4.05 2.87
C ARG A 108 15.59 -4.76 4.15
N PHE A 109 15.38 -6.08 4.11
CA PHE A 109 14.88 -6.86 5.23
C PHE A 109 15.86 -7.97 5.63
N LYS A 110 16.60 -7.75 6.72
CA LYS A 110 17.63 -8.67 7.23
C LYS A 110 17.11 -10.04 7.68
N SER A 111 15.84 -10.13 8.06
CA SER A 111 15.22 -11.38 8.53
C SER A 111 13.70 -11.30 8.47
N ILE A 112 13.05 -12.38 8.04
CA ILE A 112 11.59 -12.50 8.07
C ILE A 112 11.13 -12.89 9.49
N PRO A 113 10.26 -12.10 10.15
CA PRO A 113 9.75 -12.45 11.47
C PRO A 113 8.90 -13.73 11.44
N GLY A 114 9.13 -14.65 12.39
CA GLY A 114 8.25 -15.81 12.58
C GLY A 114 6.86 -15.43 13.12
N ASP A 115 6.77 -14.35 13.91
CA ASP A 115 5.52 -13.79 14.41
C ASP A 115 4.71 -13.14 13.29
N PHE A 116 3.43 -13.49 13.19
CA PHE A 116 2.59 -13.03 12.08
C PHE A 116 2.39 -11.52 12.07
N ARG A 117 2.12 -10.94 13.24
CA ARG A 117 1.87 -9.51 13.36
C ARG A 117 3.10 -8.71 12.96
N LYS A 118 4.28 -9.11 13.42
CA LYS A 118 5.55 -8.50 12.99
C LYS A 118 5.75 -8.65 11.48
N PHE A 119 5.35 -9.76 10.87
CA PHE A 119 5.36 -9.91 9.42
C PHE A 119 4.41 -8.91 8.73
N ILE A 120 3.17 -8.71 9.23
CA ILE A 120 2.27 -7.67 8.71
C ILE A 120 2.89 -6.27 8.79
N TYR A 121 3.55 -5.96 9.90
CA TYR A 121 4.22 -4.67 10.08
C TYR A 121 5.37 -4.48 9.09
N LEU A 122 6.11 -5.56 8.82
CA LEU A 122 7.12 -5.58 7.76
C LEU A 122 6.50 -5.31 6.40
N TRP A 123 5.37 -5.95 6.11
CA TRP A 123 4.64 -5.83 4.86
C TRP A 123 4.14 -4.40 4.60
N SER A 124 3.50 -3.79 5.61
CA SER A 124 3.06 -2.38 5.54
C SER A 124 4.24 -1.42 5.36
N ARG A 125 5.36 -1.64 6.06
CA ARG A 125 6.59 -0.84 5.88
C ARG A 125 7.17 -0.99 4.47
N ARG A 126 7.14 -2.20 3.92
CA ARG A 126 7.61 -2.48 2.57
C ARG A 126 6.79 -1.73 1.52
N GLU A 127 5.47 -1.82 1.60
CA GLU A 127 4.60 -1.10 0.66
C GLU A 127 4.85 0.41 0.74
N TYR A 128 4.97 0.97 1.95
CA TYR A 128 5.31 2.38 2.11
C TYR A 128 6.64 2.74 1.46
N ALA A 129 7.70 1.94 1.67
CA ALA A 129 9.00 2.18 1.07
C ALA A 129 8.94 2.11 -0.47
N ASN A 130 8.24 1.12 -1.03
CA ASN A 130 8.05 1.00 -2.47
C ASN A 130 7.25 2.18 -3.05
N LEU A 131 6.21 2.66 -2.35
CA LEU A 131 5.44 3.83 -2.75
C LEU A 131 6.29 5.11 -2.72
N VAL A 132 7.17 5.27 -1.72
CA VAL A 132 8.12 6.39 -1.65
C VAL A 132 9.06 6.37 -2.85
N GLU A 133 9.73 5.25 -3.11
CA GLU A 133 10.65 5.11 -4.25
C GLU A 133 9.92 5.38 -5.59
N ALA A 134 8.72 4.83 -5.77
CA ALA A 134 7.92 5.05 -6.99
C ALA A 134 7.48 6.52 -7.13
N PHE A 135 7.01 7.15 -6.06
CA PHE A 135 6.57 8.55 -6.08
C PHE A 135 7.75 9.49 -6.39
N GLU A 136 8.91 9.26 -5.78
CA GLU A 136 10.14 10.04 -6.02
C GLU A 136 10.65 9.86 -7.46
N ALA A 137 10.46 8.68 -8.06
CA ALA A 137 10.74 8.41 -9.47
C ALA A 137 9.73 9.04 -10.45
N GLY A 138 8.72 9.76 -9.95
CA GLY A 138 7.69 10.41 -10.77
C GLY A 138 6.64 9.46 -11.36
N VAL A 139 6.53 8.24 -10.83
CA VAL A 139 5.44 7.33 -11.15
C VAL A 139 4.14 7.91 -10.61
N ALA A 140 3.06 7.88 -11.38
CA ALA A 140 1.73 8.19 -10.89
C ALA A 140 1.27 7.08 -9.92
N VAL A 141 1.55 7.28 -8.64
CA VAL A 141 1.09 6.46 -7.51
C VAL A 141 0.46 7.37 -6.46
N PRO A 142 -0.35 6.86 -5.52
CA PRO A 142 -0.79 7.64 -4.37
C PRO A 142 0.42 8.20 -3.61
N LYS A 143 0.46 9.52 -3.39
CA LYS A 143 1.52 10.13 -2.58
C LYS A 143 1.57 9.47 -1.19
N PRO A 144 2.70 8.89 -0.76
CA PRO A 144 2.81 8.30 0.58
C PRO A 144 2.87 9.41 1.64
N LEU A 145 2.09 9.28 2.72
CA LEU A 145 1.97 10.32 3.76
C LEU A 145 2.54 9.86 5.10
N ALA A 146 2.18 8.67 5.56
CA ALA A 146 2.67 8.12 6.81
C ALA A 146 2.54 6.60 6.85
N GLN A 147 3.34 5.96 7.71
CA GLN A 147 3.26 4.53 7.98
C GLN A 147 3.44 4.30 9.49
N LYS A 148 2.60 3.46 10.08
CA LYS A 148 2.68 3.06 11.49
C LYS A 148 2.16 1.64 11.66
N GLU A 149 3.03 0.74 12.11
CA GLU A 149 2.70 -0.68 12.33
C GLU A 149 2.04 -1.34 11.11
N ASN A 150 0.75 -1.65 11.15
CA ASN A 150 -0.03 -2.24 10.05
C ASN A 150 -0.87 -1.20 9.27
N ILE A 151 -0.64 0.08 9.50
CA ILE A 151 -1.39 1.19 8.89
C ILE A 151 -0.49 1.95 7.92
N LEU A 152 -0.98 2.14 6.71
CA LEU A 152 -0.41 2.98 5.66
C LEU A 152 -1.39 4.11 5.36
N VAL A 153 -0.92 5.35 5.40
CA VAL A 153 -1.66 6.56 5.02
C VAL A 153 -1.05 7.09 3.73
N MET A 154 -1.88 7.29 2.72
CA MET A 154 -1.49 7.78 1.40
C MET A 154 -2.55 8.72 0.83
N GLN A 155 -2.23 9.41 -0.25
CA GLN A 155 -3.18 10.25 -0.98
C GLN A 155 -4.44 9.47 -1.34
N PHE A 156 -5.60 10.10 -1.11
CA PHE A 156 -6.84 9.61 -1.67
C PHE A 156 -6.90 9.92 -3.17
N LEU A 157 -7.08 8.89 -4.00
CA LEU A 157 -7.30 9.05 -5.43
C LEU A 157 -8.80 9.13 -5.69
N GLY A 158 -9.35 10.33 -5.54
CA GLY A 158 -10.77 10.59 -5.66
C GLY A 158 -11.10 12.03 -5.31
N GLU A 159 -12.40 12.33 -5.27
CA GLU A 159 -12.92 13.65 -4.92
C GLU A 159 -14.16 13.51 -4.05
N LYS A 160 -14.26 14.35 -3.01
CA LYS A 160 -15.45 14.45 -2.16
C LYS A 160 -15.81 13.09 -1.52
N GLY A 161 -14.80 12.36 -1.08
CA GLY A 161 -14.91 11.03 -0.49
C GLY A 161 -15.26 9.90 -1.44
N MET A 162 -15.41 10.18 -2.75
CA MET A 162 -15.64 9.15 -3.76
C MET A 162 -14.34 8.83 -4.49
N ARG A 163 -13.88 7.57 -4.41
CA ARG A 163 -12.68 7.13 -5.11
C ARG A 163 -12.93 7.14 -6.61
N TYR A 164 -11.87 7.39 -7.37
CA TYR A 164 -11.88 7.11 -8.80
C TYR A 164 -12.02 5.60 -9.06
N PRO A 165 -12.59 5.20 -10.20
CA PRO A 165 -12.81 3.80 -10.53
C PRO A 165 -11.49 3.08 -10.83
N LEU A 166 -11.49 1.77 -10.58
CA LEU A 166 -10.46 0.90 -11.13
C LEU A 166 -10.66 0.79 -12.64
N LEU A 167 -9.57 0.51 -13.37
CA LEU A 167 -9.62 0.30 -14.82
C LEU A 167 -10.66 -0.76 -15.23
N VAL A 168 -10.88 -1.78 -14.38
CA VAL A 168 -11.86 -2.85 -14.61
C VAL A 168 -13.32 -2.47 -14.29
N GLU A 169 -13.55 -1.38 -13.56
CA GLU A 169 -14.88 -1.00 -13.06
C GLU A 169 -15.64 -0.06 -13.98
N GLU A 170 -14.98 0.51 -14.99
CA GLU A 170 -15.55 1.46 -15.94
C GLU A 170 -15.28 1.02 -17.39
N SER A 171 -16.18 1.40 -18.29
CA SER A 171 -16.01 1.20 -19.72
C SER A 171 -15.44 2.48 -20.33
N PHE A 172 -14.46 2.33 -21.20
CA PHE A 172 -13.74 3.42 -21.83
C PHE A 172 -13.86 3.28 -23.34
N GLU A 173 -13.92 4.42 -24.03
CA GLU A 173 -13.87 4.45 -25.49
C GLU A 173 -12.47 4.08 -25.99
N TYR A 174 -12.37 3.73 -27.27
CA TYR A 174 -11.12 3.25 -27.87
C TYR A 174 -9.94 4.23 -27.66
N ASP A 175 -10.14 5.51 -27.95
CA ASP A 175 -9.12 6.55 -27.82
C ASP A 175 -8.71 6.78 -26.35
N GLU A 176 -9.64 6.57 -25.42
CA GLU A 176 -9.39 6.68 -23.98
C GLU A 176 -8.55 5.50 -23.49
N LEU A 177 -8.86 4.27 -23.93
CA LEU A 177 -8.06 3.08 -23.65
C LEU A 177 -6.64 3.21 -24.18
N GLU A 178 -6.45 3.77 -25.37
CA GLU A 178 -5.12 4.04 -25.93
C GLU A 178 -4.34 5.02 -25.05
N ASN A 179 -4.98 6.11 -24.61
CA ASN A 179 -4.38 7.08 -23.70
C ASN A 179 -4.02 6.46 -22.33
N ILE A 180 -4.93 5.68 -21.76
CA ILE A 180 -4.72 4.99 -20.48
C ILE A 180 -3.55 4.00 -20.62
N LEU A 181 -3.51 3.18 -21.67
CA LEU A 181 -2.40 2.24 -21.90
C LEU A 181 -1.08 2.99 -21.98
N ARG A 182 -1.02 4.09 -22.74
CA ARG A 182 0.20 4.92 -22.83
C ARG A 182 0.65 5.43 -21.46
N HIS A 183 -0.25 5.95 -20.64
CA HIS A 183 0.06 6.37 -19.27
C HIS A 183 0.55 5.21 -18.40
N VAL A 184 -0.09 4.04 -18.49
CA VAL A 184 0.33 2.85 -17.73
C VAL A 184 1.75 2.44 -18.12
N VAL A 185 2.06 2.35 -19.42
CA VAL A 185 3.39 1.99 -19.92
C VAL A 185 4.45 3.01 -19.48
N GLU A 186 4.16 4.30 -19.57
CA GLU A 186 5.06 5.35 -19.12
C GLU A 186 5.35 5.23 -17.61
N ASN A 187 4.33 4.99 -16.80
CA ASN A 187 4.48 4.78 -15.36
C ASN A 187 5.27 3.51 -15.04
N LEU A 188 5.05 2.41 -15.77
CA LEU A 188 5.82 1.17 -15.60
C LEU A 188 7.29 1.34 -16.00
N ARG A 189 7.57 2.12 -17.05
CA ARG A 189 8.94 2.49 -17.43
C ARG A 189 9.64 3.31 -16.33
N LYS A 190 8.95 4.30 -15.75
CA LYS A 190 9.45 5.07 -14.59
C LYS A 190 9.65 4.20 -13.36
N LEU A 191 8.74 3.25 -13.11
CA LEU A 191 8.85 2.30 -12.00
C LEU A 191 10.07 1.39 -12.18
N TYR A 192 10.29 0.87 -13.39
CA TYR A 192 11.39 -0.03 -13.71
C TYR A 192 12.76 0.66 -13.66
N HIS A 193 12.91 1.81 -14.33
CA HIS A 193 14.22 2.48 -14.42
C HIS A 193 14.47 3.50 -13.31
N GLY A 194 13.45 4.21 -12.86
CA GLY A 194 13.58 5.30 -11.88
C GLY A 194 13.54 4.80 -10.44
N ALA A 195 12.63 3.88 -10.13
CA ALA A 195 12.51 3.30 -8.79
C ALA A 195 13.24 1.94 -8.65
N GLU A 196 13.71 1.37 -9.77
CA GLU A 196 14.29 0.02 -9.82
C GLU A 196 13.35 -1.05 -9.26
N LEU A 197 12.05 -0.92 -9.58
CA LEU A 197 10.99 -1.81 -9.10
C LEU A 197 10.22 -2.48 -10.23
N VAL A 198 9.81 -3.73 -9.99
CA VAL A 198 8.78 -4.43 -10.74
C VAL A 198 7.56 -4.60 -9.82
N HIS A 199 6.37 -4.26 -10.31
CA HIS A 199 5.12 -4.22 -9.52
C HIS A 199 4.82 -5.53 -8.75
N GLY A 200 5.12 -6.68 -9.32
CA GLY A 200 4.92 -8.00 -8.70
C GLY A 200 3.51 -8.58 -8.85
N ASP A 201 2.48 -7.74 -8.97
CA ASP A 201 1.09 -8.19 -9.16
C ASP A 201 0.27 -7.25 -10.08
N LEU A 202 0.86 -6.87 -11.22
CA LEU A 202 0.24 -5.91 -12.14
C LEU A 202 -1.02 -6.51 -12.79
N SER A 203 -2.15 -5.81 -12.66
CA SER A 203 -3.43 -6.14 -13.31
C SER A 203 -4.33 -4.90 -13.39
N GLU A 204 -5.43 -5.01 -14.12
CA GLU A 204 -6.50 -4.02 -14.21
C GLU A 204 -7.15 -3.67 -12.86
N TYR A 205 -7.03 -4.54 -11.86
CA TYR A 205 -7.50 -4.29 -10.49
C TYR A 205 -6.57 -3.38 -9.68
N ASN A 206 -5.33 -3.17 -10.15
CA ASN A 206 -4.30 -2.37 -9.48
C ASN A 206 -4.01 -1.06 -10.23
N ILE A 207 -4.95 -0.62 -11.08
CA ILE A 207 -4.89 0.65 -11.81
C ILE A 207 -6.15 1.44 -11.50
N ILE A 208 -5.99 2.63 -10.94
CA ILE A 208 -7.07 3.62 -10.77
C ILE A 208 -7.00 4.62 -11.93
N VAL A 209 -8.13 4.95 -12.53
CA VAL A 209 -8.21 5.91 -13.63
C VAL A 209 -8.92 7.18 -13.14
N ALA A 210 -8.19 8.30 -13.10
CA ALA A 210 -8.78 9.59 -12.76
C ALA A 210 -9.63 10.14 -13.91
N LYS A 211 -10.45 11.17 -13.63
CA LYS A 211 -11.36 11.79 -14.61
C LYS A 211 -10.67 12.37 -15.86
N ASP A 212 -9.40 12.74 -15.72
CA ASP A 212 -8.54 13.23 -16.82
C ASP A 212 -7.82 12.09 -17.56
N LEU A 213 -8.25 10.84 -17.36
CA LEU A 213 -7.68 9.61 -17.91
C LEU A 213 -6.24 9.34 -17.45
N LYS A 214 -5.79 9.99 -16.37
CA LYS A 214 -4.51 9.68 -15.75
C LYS A 214 -4.61 8.36 -15.00
N ALA A 215 -3.77 7.40 -15.40
CA ALA A 215 -3.68 6.09 -14.77
C ALA A 215 -2.72 6.14 -13.58
N TYR A 216 -3.19 5.72 -12.41
CA TYR A 216 -2.40 5.58 -11.19
C TYR A 216 -2.20 4.11 -10.85
N ILE A 217 -0.96 3.72 -10.58
CA ILE A 217 -0.61 2.38 -10.11
C ILE A 217 -0.79 2.32 -8.59
N ILE A 218 -1.44 1.28 -8.08
CA ILE A 218 -1.68 1.05 -6.65
C ILE A 218 -1.21 -0.33 -6.21
N ASP A 219 -1.12 -0.55 -4.91
CA ASP A 219 -0.74 -1.83 -4.28
C ASP A 219 0.66 -2.35 -4.62
N LEU A 220 1.68 -1.56 -4.27
CA LEU A 220 3.09 -1.92 -4.43
C LEU A 220 3.62 -2.85 -3.33
N ALA A 221 2.74 -3.52 -2.57
CA ALA A 221 3.17 -4.36 -1.46
C ALA A 221 3.99 -5.58 -1.93
N GLN A 222 3.64 -6.11 -3.11
CA GLN A 222 4.33 -7.23 -3.77
C GLN A 222 5.48 -6.80 -4.68
N ALA A 223 5.72 -5.49 -4.83
CA ALA A 223 6.76 -5.01 -5.73
C ALA A 223 8.15 -5.44 -5.24
N VAL A 224 8.98 -5.86 -6.19
CA VAL A 224 10.34 -6.38 -5.98
C VAL A 224 11.35 -5.50 -6.70
N LYS A 225 12.61 -5.51 -6.26
CA LYS A 225 13.69 -4.85 -7.01
C LYS A 225 13.90 -5.50 -8.37
N THR A 226 14.35 -4.74 -9.36
CA THR A 226 14.71 -5.26 -10.70
C THR A 226 15.80 -6.33 -10.65
N SER A 227 16.66 -6.29 -9.62
CA SER A 227 17.69 -7.30 -9.35
C SER A 227 17.16 -8.60 -8.74
N HIS A 228 15.88 -8.67 -8.36
CA HIS A 228 15.30 -9.85 -7.73
C HIS A 228 15.23 -11.01 -8.73
N PRO A 229 15.51 -12.27 -8.33
CA PRO A 229 15.52 -13.42 -9.25
C PRO A 229 14.22 -13.61 -10.04
N LEU A 230 13.08 -13.29 -9.42
CA LEU A 230 11.76 -13.37 -10.03
C LEU A 230 11.33 -12.10 -10.80
N ALA A 231 12.11 -11.01 -10.80
CA ALA A 231 11.68 -9.73 -11.34
C ALA A 231 11.24 -9.83 -12.81
N ARG A 232 12.02 -10.53 -13.64
CA ARG A 232 11.72 -10.71 -15.06
C ARG A 232 10.40 -11.45 -15.29
N GLN A 233 10.22 -12.59 -14.61
CA GLN A 233 9.01 -13.39 -14.71
C GLN A 233 7.77 -12.62 -14.23
N LEU A 234 7.90 -11.84 -13.15
CA LEU A 234 6.79 -11.02 -12.64
C LEU A 234 6.42 -9.90 -13.62
N LEU A 235 7.41 -9.30 -14.28
CA LEU A 235 7.18 -8.28 -15.29
C LEU A 235 6.48 -8.86 -16.52
N GLU A 236 6.96 -9.99 -17.05
CA GLU A 236 6.35 -10.71 -18.19
C GLU A 236 4.90 -11.13 -17.91
N LYS A 237 4.65 -11.66 -16.71
CA LYS A 237 3.29 -12.00 -16.27
C LYS A 237 2.41 -10.75 -16.22
N GLY A 238 2.92 -9.68 -15.63
CA GLY A 238 2.21 -8.40 -15.51
C GLY A 238 1.84 -7.79 -16.86
N THR A 239 2.78 -7.74 -17.81
CA THR A 239 2.52 -7.22 -19.16
C THR A 239 1.53 -8.10 -19.93
N SER A 240 1.62 -9.42 -19.75
CA SER A 240 0.66 -10.37 -20.33
C SER A 240 -0.76 -10.14 -19.79
N THR A 241 -0.92 -10.05 -18.46
CA THR A 241 -2.23 -9.75 -17.84
C THR A 241 -2.79 -8.42 -18.33
N LEU A 242 -1.96 -7.38 -18.35
CA LEU A 242 -2.36 -6.05 -18.83
C LEU A 242 -2.83 -6.09 -20.29
N CYS A 243 -2.06 -6.70 -21.19
CA CYS A 243 -2.45 -6.80 -22.60
C CYS A 243 -3.68 -7.65 -22.82
N ASN A 244 -3.90 -8.71 -22.03
CA ASN A 244 -5.14 -9.49 -22.10
C ASN A 244 -6.37 -8.63 -21.79
N PHE A 245 -6.27 -7.72 -20.81
CA PHE A 245 -7.33 -6.77 -20.52
C PHE A 245 -7.60 -5.85 -21.73
N PHE A 246 -6.59 -5.18 -22.27
CA PHE A 246 -6.76 -4.25 -23.39
C PHE A 246 -7.24 -4.93 -24.68
N ASN A 247 -6.71 -6.10 -25.01
CA ASN A 247 -7.15 -6.89 -26.17
C ASN A 247 -8.63 -7.28 -26.07
N LYS A 248 -9.10 -7.65 -24.88
CA LYS A 248 -10.51 -7.97 -24.65
C LYS A 248 -11.44 -6.77 -24.89
N HIS A 249 -10.93 -5.55 -24.76
CA HIS A 249 -11.66 -4.31 -24.99
C HIS A 249 -11.35 -3.68 -26.37
N GLY A 250 -10.79 -4.46 -27.30
CA GLY A 250 -10.63 -4.07 -28.71
C GLY A 250 -9.34 -3.30 -29.04
N LEU A 251 -8.49 -3.02 -28.07
CA LEU A 251 -7.19 -2.37 -28.29
C LEU A 251 -6.12 -3.42 -28.56
N LYS A 252 -5.34 -3.27 -29.64
CA LYS A 252 -4.23 -4.17 -29.95
C LYS A 252 -3.07 -3.96 -28.96
N CYS A 253 -2.83 -4.94 -28.10
CA CYS A 253 -1.73 -4.93 -27.13
C CYS A 253 -0.91 -6.22 -27.22
N GLU A 254 0.37 -6.10 -27.55
CA GLU A 254 1.29 -7.23 -27.65
C GLU A 254 2.24 -7.24 -26.43
N PRO A 255 2.23 -8.28 -25.59
CA PRO A 255 3.01 -8.31 -24.34
C PRO A 255 4.50 -8.07 -24.55
N ASP A 256 5.10 -8.66 -25.59
CA ASP A 256 6.53 -8.51 -25.90
C ASP A 256 6.89 -7.08 -26.31
N TYR A 257 5.99 -6.42 -27.06
CA TYR A 257 6.17 -5.02 -27.43
C TYR A 257 6.13 -4.12 -26.19
N ILE A 258 5.12 -4.28 -25.33
CA ILE A 258 5.01 -3.50 -24.09
C ILE A 258 6.21 -3.73 -23.17
N LEU A 259 6.67 -4.97 -23.08
CA LEU A 259 7.83 -5.33 -22.29
C LEU A 259 9.11 -4.64 -22.80
N GLN A 260 9.30 -4.56 -24.12
CA GLN A 260 10.40 -3.81 -24.74
C GLN A 260 10.30 -2.30 -24.48
N GLU A 261 9.10 -1.73 -24.47
CA GLU A 261 8.90 -0.31 -24.16
C GLU A 261 9.26 0.02 -22.70
N ILE A 262 8.95 -0.90 -21.78
CA ILE A 262 9.28 -0.75 -20.35
C ILE A 262 10.77 -0.91 -20.10
N VAL A 263 11.39 -1.96 -20.64
CA VAL A 263 12.78 -2.36 -20.33
C VAL A 263 13.80 -1.64 -21.24
N GLY A 264 13.40 -1.24 -22.44
CA GLY A 264 14.29 -0.68 -23.46
C GLY A 264 15.02 -1.75 -24.27
N LYS A 265 15.39 -1.41 -25.52
CA LYS A 265 15.96 -2.34 -26.52
C LYS A 265 17.31 -2.99 -26.14
N GLY A 266 17.96 -2.56 -25.04
CA GLY A 266 19.28 -3.03 -24.61
C GLY A 266 19.27 -4.15 -23.56
N ASP A 267 18.17 -4.29 -22.81
CA ASP A 267 18.09 -5.12 -21.60
C ASP A 267 17.23 -6.39 -21.81
N CYS A 268 16.94 -6.75 -23.07
CA CYS A 268 16.20 -7.97 -23.44
C CYS A 268 17.09 -9.23 -23.61
N LYS A 269 18.27 -9.28 -23.00
CA LYS A 269 19.18 -10.43 -23.10
C LYS A 269 19.19 -11.29 -21.86
#